data_AF-A0AAW5SH78-F1
#
_entry.id   AF-A0AAW5SH78-F1
#
_cell.length_a   1.000
_cell.length_b   1.000
_cell.length_c   1.000
_cell.angle_alpha   90.00
_cell.angle_beta   90.00
_cell.angle_gamma   90.00
#
_symmetry.space_group_name_H-M   'P 1'
#
loop_
_entity.id
_entity.type
_entity.pdbx_description
1 polymer ?
#
loop_
_entity_poly.entity_id
_entity_poly.type
_entity_poly.pdbx_seq_one_letter_code
_entity_poly.pdbx_strand_id
1 'polypeptide(L)'
;MTAIDDTVAAVAAADTWDKRVNEIRRIPERHGTQEHQRIYADIARALYVPHLTPDFAYVHDAPFYDDSYFDEVYVATVAATDGFTKVSADELRGVLLADARTLLVLRTITGLVRNEFAEAAAIIAARLDMPTAAIAGGKVDSAERSGTPLTAEQATVVAATIDALVRRELFAEPPPGLHSKQDKFDTRDGWASVHGLATDGVPYQRLLHQRHYGGMFRQVLDATSTLRGDLLEDANEALLRDVGVPYIRTGSHNQGDIEARFQLTVRPAPDFVVFDKSNSLKAVIECKGANDGGTARDKAARFQRLRAEGTRLGGVPVFALLSGIGWNRVNDTLGPVLRDTDGRVFTLETLPEMLDVSPFPTLRGLVTPE
;
A
#
# COMPACT_ATOMS: atom_id res chain seq x y z
N MET A 1 0.03 37.90 38.27
CA MET A 1 0.20 36.92 37.18
C MET A 1 0.51 37.69 35.92
N THR A 2 1.52 37.29 35.16
CA THR A 2 1.85 37.92 33.86
C THR A 2 0.74 37.60 32.87
N ALA A 3 0.31 38.54 32.05
CA ALA A 3 -0.68 38.22 31.01
C ALA A 3 -0.04 37.33 29.93
N ILE A 4 -0.86 36.48 29.31
CA ILE A 4 -0.44 35.64 28.17
C ILE A 4 0.11 36.53 27.05
N ASP A 5 -0.63 37.58 26.69
CA ASP A 5 -0.28 38.51 25.60
C ASP A 5 1.08 39.20 25.84
N ASP A 6 1.37 39.59 27.09
CA ASP A 6 2.66 40.19 27.46
C ASP A 6 3.83 39.21 27.25
N THR A 7 3.60 37.93 27.54
CA THR A 7 4.62 36.89 27.37
C THR A 7 4.85 36.58 25.89
N VAL A 8 3.79 36.51 25.09
CA VAL A 8 3.88 36.36 23.63
C VAL A 8 4.62 37.56 23.02
N ALA A 9 4.28 38.79 23.44
CA ALA A 9 4.94 40.01 22.99
C ALA A 9 6.43 40.04 23.40
N ALA A 10 6.79 39.62 24.61
CA ALA A 10 8.18 39.55 25.07
C ALA A 10 9.01 38.55 24.25
N VAL A 11 8.45 37.37 23.94
CA VAL A 11 9.10 36.37 23.08
C VAL A 11 9.25 36.89 21.65
N ALA A 12 8.25 37.62 21.13
CA ALA A 12 8.28 38.21 19.80
C ALA A 12 9.27 39.38 19.67
N ALA A 13 9.39 40.20 20.71
CA ALA A 13 10.29 41.34 20.76
C ALA A 13 11.75 40.96 21.03
N ALA A 14 12.05 39.69 21.34
CA ALA A 14 13.42 39.23 21.53
C ALA A 14 14.24 39.35 20.24
N ASP A 15 15.28 40.18 20.30
CA ASP A 15 16.20 40.54 19.21
C ASP A 15 17.29 39.47 18.95
N THR A 16 17.46 38.51 19.86
CA THR A 16 18.36 37.36 19.68
C THR A 16 17.68 36.04 19.99
N TRP A 17 18.19 34.96 19.39
CA TRP A 17 17.73 33.61 19.67
C TRP A 17 17.92 33.22 21.14
N ASP A 18 19.04 33.57 21.77
CA ASP A 18 19.27 33.27 23.18
C ASP A 18 18.28 33.98 24.10
N LYS A 19 17.96 35.25 23.84
CA LYS A 19 16.94 35.98 24.60
C LYS A 19 15.55 35.37 24.38
N ARG A 20 15.21 35.00 23.14
CA ARG A 20 13.94 34.32 22.82
C ARG A 20 13.83 32.99 23.56
N VAL A 21 14.87 32.16 23.51
CA VAL A 21 14.94 30.87 24.22
C VAL A 21 14.80 31.08 25.73
N ASN A 22 15.45 32.10 26.29
CA ASN A 22 15.32 32.41 27.71
C ASN A 22 13.91 32.88 28.09
N GLU A 23 13.24 33.68 27.27
CA GLU A 23 11.85 34.08 27.50
C GLU A 23 10.89 32.88 27.40
N ILE A 24 11.12 31.98 26.44
CA ILE A 24 10.36 30.72 26.33
C ILE A 24 10.56 29.83 27.57
N ARG A 25 11.81 29.68 28.05
CA ARG A 25 12.12 28.86 29.24
C ARG A 25 11.46 29.37 30.53
N ARG A 26 11.12 30.65 30.59
CA ARG A 26 10.44 31.27 31.74
C ARG A 26 8.93 31.06 31.74
N ILE A 27 8.34 30.51 30.66
CA ILE A 27 6.88 30.28 30.58
C ILE A 27 6.36 29.39 31.72
N PRO A 28 7.00 28.26 32.09
CA PRO A 28 6.54 27.42 33.21
C PRO A 28 6.60 28.10 34.58
N GLU A 29 7.49 29.07 34.75
CA GLU A 29 7.65 29.84 35.99
C GLU A 29 6.63 30.97 36.10
N ARG A 30 6.15 31.48 34.95
CA ARG A 30 5.26 32.66 34.87
C ARG A 30 3.77 32.32 34.74
N HIS A 31 3.45 31.10 34.28
CA HIS A 31 2.08 30.69 33.91
C HIS A 31 1.73 29.29 34.41
N GLY A 32 0.45 29.05 34.66
CA GLY A 32 -0.05 27.73 35.06
C GLY A 32 0.03 26.72 33.91
N THR A 33 0.17 25.43 34.24
CA THR A 33 0.28 24.35 33.23
C THR A 33 -0.90 24.30 32.25
N GLN A 34 -2.10 24.72 32.68
CA GLN A 34 -3.29 24.81 31.82
C GLN A 34 -3.19 25.88 30.72
N GLU A 35 -2.31 26.87 30.88
CA GLU A 35 -2.16 28.01 29.96
C GLU A 35 -1.03 27.79 28.92
N HIS A 36 -0.10 26.87 29.21
CA HIS A 36 1.11 26.65 28.42
C HIS A 36 0.81 26.36 26.95
N GLN A 37 -0.16 25.48 26.67
CA GLN A 37 -0.53 25.12 25.31
C GLN A 37 -0.97 26.34 24.49
N ARG A 38 -1.78 27.22 25.09
CA ARG A 38 -2.24 28.45 24.44
C ARG A 38 -1.07 29.40 24.17
N ILE A 39 -0.21 29.63 25.15
CA ILE A 39 0.96 30.53 25.02
C ILE A 39 1.88 30.06 23.89
N TYR A 40 2.23 28.77 23.85
CA TYR A 40 3.08 28.22 22.78
C TYR A 40 2.40 28.31 21.41
N ALA A 41 1.08 28.09 21.33
CA ALA A 41 0.34 28.24 20.08
C ALA A 41 0.29 29.69 19.58
N ASP A 42 0.13 30.65 20.49
CA ASP A 42 0.11 32.08 20.16
C ASP A 42 1.50 32.55 19.70
N ILE A 43 2.58 32.10 20.35
CA ILE A 43 3.97 32.30 19.90
C ILE A 43 4.20 31.68 18.52
N ALA A 44 3.76 30.44 18.30
CA ALA A 44 3.90 29.74 17.02
C ALA A 44 3.19 30.51 15.89
N ARG A 45 1.95 30.95 16.13
CA ARG A 45 1.16 31.74 15.17
C ARG A 45 1.80 33.09 14.85
N ALA A 46 2.40 33.75 15.84
CA ALA A 46 3.02 35.06 15.66
C ALA A 46 4.39 34.99 14.95
N LEU A 47 5.23 33.99 15.30
CA LEU A 47 6.65 34.00 14.94
C LEU A 47 7.10 32.91 13.98
N TYR A 48 6.30 31.86 13.79
CA TYR A 48 6.73 30.69 13.02
C TYR A 48 5.81 30.44 11.83
N VAL A 49 4.49 30.46 12.04
CA VAL A 49 3.49 30.24 10.98
C VAL A 49 3.67 31.15 9.75
N PRO A 50 3.97 32.47 9.88
CA PRO A 50 4.20 33.34 8.72
C PRO A 50 5.42 32.97 7.87
N HIS A 51 6.33 32.16 8.42
CA HIS A 51 7.56 31.72 7.76
C HIS A 51 7.52 30.25 7.34
N LEU A 52 6.44 29.51 7.66
CA LEU A 52 6.25 28.16 7.14
C LEU A 52 5.98 28.26 5.64
N THR A 53 6.85 27.65 4.85
CA THR A 53 6.68 27.57 3.40
C THR A 53 5.84 26.35 3.06
N PRO A 54 4.90 26.46 2.09
CA PRO A 54 4.20 25.29 1.56
C PRO A 54 5.19 24.47 0.72
N ASP A 55 5.89 23.54 1.36
CA ASP A 55 6.84 22.65 0.68
C ASP A 55 6.18 21.80 -0.40
N PHE A 56 4.88 21.51 -0.27
CA PHE A 56 4.04 20.89 -1.29
C PHE A 56 3.97 21.66 -2.62
N ALA A 57 4.40 22.93 -2.66
CA ALA A 57 4.50 23.70 -3.90
C ALA A 57 5.71 23.29 -4.78
N TYR A 58 6.61 22.46 -4.26
CA TYR A 58 7.85 22.09 -4.92
C TYR A 58 7.99 20.57 -5.06
N VAL A 59 8.65 20.16 -6.13
CA VAL A 59 9.13 18.79 -6.35
C VAL A 59 10.62 18.86 -6.67
N HIS A 60 11.36 17.81 -6.31
CA HIS A 60 12.77 17.71 -6.69
C HIS A 60 12.90 17.48 -8.20
N ASP A 61 13.96 18.04 -8.77
CA ASP A 61 14.36 17.73 -10.14
C ASP A 61 14.65 16.23 -10.29
N ALA A 62 14.08 15.62 -11.33
CA ALA A 62 14.20 14.21 -11.60
C ALA A 62 14.07 13.94 -13.11
N PRO A 63 15.14 14.15 -13.90
CA PRO A 63 15.08 14.22 -15.37
C PRO A 63 14.43 13.03 -16.08
N PHE A 64 14.44 11.85 -15.46
CA PHE A 64 13.74 10.67 -15.96
C PHE A 64 12.22 10.84 -16.07
N TYR A 65 11.64 11.67 -15.20
CA TYR A 65 10.21 11.98 -15.21
C TYR A 65 9.87 13.20 -16.06
N ASP A 66 10.86 13.84 -16.68
CA ASP A 66 10.63 15.00 -17.54
C ASP A 66 9.89 14.60 -18.81
N ASP A 67 9.20 15.58 -19.39
CA ASP A 67 8.51 15.43 -20.65
C ASP A 67 9.48 15.05 -21.78
N SER A 68 10.63 15.70 -21.87
CA SER A 68 11.62 15.48 -22.93
C SER A 68 12.08 14.02 -23.02
N TYR A 69 12.36 13.37 -21.89
CA TYR A 69 12.77 11.98 -21.85
C TYR A 69 11.63 11.05 -22.27
N PHE A 70 10.43 11.26 -21.72
CA PHE A 70 9.27 10.45 -22.08
C PHE A 70 8.89 10.61 -23.56
N ASP A 71 9.02 11.82 -24.08
CA ASP A 71 8.70 12.19 -25.46
C ASP A 71 9.60 11.46 -26.47
N GLU A 72 10.92 11.45 -26.21
CA GLU A 72 11.88 10.70 -27.01
C GLU A 72 11.50 9.21 -27.10
N VAL A 73 11.24 8.59 -25.94
CA VAL A 73 10.96 7.15 -25.86
C VAL A 73 9.58 6.82 -26.44
N TYR A 74 8.59 7.70 -26.30
CA TYR A 74 7.27 7.56 -26.92
C TYR A 74 7.37 7.54 -28.44
N VAL A 75 8.07 8.50 -29.05
CA VAL A 75 8.26 8.56 -30.50
C VAL A 75 8.95 7.30 -31.01
N ALA A 76 10.00 6.83 -30.32
CA ALA A 76 10.69 5.59 -30.67
C ALA A 76 9.75 4.38 -30.59
N THR A 77 8.90 4.30 -29.56
CA THR A 77 7.95 3.20 -29.35
C THR A 77 6.87 3.18 -30.42
N VAL A 78 6.28 4.34 -30.76
CA VAL A 78 5.27 4.48 -31.82
C VAL A 78 5.84 4.08 -33.17
N ALA A 79 7.06 4.53 -33.49
CA ALA A 79 7.72 4.16 -34.74
C ALA A 79 8.01 2.65 -34.81
N ALA A 80 8.51 2.05 -33.73
CA ALA A 80 8.87 0.63 -33.68
C ALA A 80 7.65 -0.31 -33.73
N THR A 81 6.48 0.16 -33.30
CA THR A 81 5.22 -0.60 -33.29
C THR A 81 4.26 -0.22 -34.44
N ASP A 82 4.69 0.66 -35.35
CA ASP A 82 3.87 1.17 -36.46
C ASP A 82 2.52 1.74 -35.96
N GLY A 83 2.61 2.67 -35.00
CA GLY A 83 1.43 3.25 -34.36
C GLY A 83 0.66 2.26 -33.50
N PHE A 84 1.34 1.30 -32.85
CA PHE A 84 0.71 0.21 -32.07
C PHE A 84 -0.14 -0.76 -32.90
N THR A 85 0.16 -0.94 -34.20
CA THR A 85 -0.47 -1.97 -35.04
C THR A 85 0.33 -3.27 -35.07
N LYS A 86 1.66 -3.21 -34.85
CA LYS A 86 2.58 -4.36 -34.78
C LYS A 86 2.94 -4.67 -33.33
N VAL A 87 2.04 -5.38 -32.66
CA VAL A 87 2.01 -5.55 -31.19
C VAL A 87 1.77 -6.98 -30.74
N SER A 88 1.99 -7.97 -31.61
CA SER A 88 2.08 -9.36 -31.16
C SER A 88 3.24 -9.53 -30.17
N ALA A 89 3.20 -10.58 -29.34
CA ALA A 89 4.25 -10.86 -28.38
C ALA A 89 5.65 -10.95 -29.03
N ASP A 90 5.75 -11.51 -30.24
CA ASP A 90 7.02 -11.58 -30.99
C ASP A 90 7.50 -10.21 -31.48
N GLU A 91 6.59 -9.36 -31.96
CA GLU A 91 6.91 -7.99 -32.40
C GLU A 91 7.36 -7.14 -31.21
N LEU A 92 6.60 -7.17 -30.10
CA LEU A 92 6.96 -6.46 -28.86
C LEU A 92 8.29 -6.94 -28.29
N ARG A 93 8.58 -8.25 -28.36
CA ARG A 93 9.91 -8.79 -27.99
C ARG A 93 11.00 -8.15 -28.83
N GLY A 94 10.80 -8.04 -30.15
CA GLY A 94 11.74 -7.38 -31.06
C GLY A 94 11.97 -5.91 -30.69
N VAL A 95 10.89 -5.17 -30.40
CA VAL A 95 10.95 -3.75 -29.96
C VAL A 95 11.77 -3.61 -28.67
N LEU A 96 11.51 -4.45 -27.67
CA LEU A 96 12.19 -4.43 -26.37
C LEU A 96 13.68 -4.80 -26.46
N LEU A 97 14.05 -5.70 -27.36
CA LEU A 97 15.45 -6.06 -27.60
C LEU A 97 16.22 -4.97 -28.35
N ALA A 98 15.55 -4.25 -29.25
CA ALA A 98 16.14 -3.15 -29.99
C ALA A 98 16.35 -1.90 -29.11
N ASP A 99 15.37 -1.55 -28.28
CA ASP A 99 15.48 -0.47 -27.30
C ASP A 99 14.67 -0.80 -26.04
N ALA A 100 15.38 -1.18 -24.97
CA ALA A 100 14.76 -1.54 -23.70
C ALA A 100 14.00 -0.38 -23.03
N ARG A 101 14.29 0.88 -23.40
CA ARG A 101 13.59 2.05 -22.86
C ARG A 101 12.12 2.07 -23.28
N THR A 102 11.77 1.46 -24.41
CA THR A 102 10.37 1.35 -24.89
C THR A 102 9.44 0.67 -23.88
N LEU A 103 10.00 -0.12 -22.95
CA LEU A 103 9.27 -0.67 -21.80
C LEU A 103 8.57 0.43 -21.00
N LEU A 104 9.11 1.65 -20.91
CA LEU A 104 8.51 2.76 -20.19
C LEU A 104 7.11 3.09 -20.74
N VAL A 105 7.01 3.21 -22.05
CA VAL A 105 5.75 3.54 -22.73
C VAL A 105 4.82 2.35 -22.67
N LEU A 106 5.32 1.14 -22.99
CA LEU A 106 4.51 -0.07 -22.97
C LEU A 106 3.95 -0.40 -21.57
N ARG A 107 4.76 -0.25 -20.51
CA ARG A 107 4.31 -0.41 -19.12
C ARG A 107 3.30 0.67 -18.74
N THR A 108 3.52 1.93 -19.11
CA THR A 108 2.58 3.00 -18.74
C THR A 108 1.22 2.84 -19.40
N ILE A 109 1.15 2.21 -20.58
CA ILE A 109 -0.11 1.76 -21.20
C ILE A 109 -0.83 0.76 -20.29
N THR A 110 -0.13 -0.18 -19.63
CA THR A 110 -0.78 -1.16 -18.73
C THR A 110 -1.36 -0.54 -17.45
N GLY A 111 -0.98 0.70 -17.11
CA GLY A 111 -1.39 1.37 -15.87
C GLY A 111 -0.74 0.82 -14.59
N LEU A 112 0.17 -0.16 -14.70
CA LEU A 112 0.90 -0.72 -13.57
C LEU A 112 2.16 0.09 -13.26
N VAL A 113 2.48 0.24 -11.96
CA VAL A 113 3.79 0.76 -11.55
C VAL A 113 4.86 -0.31 -11.67
N ARG A 114 6.15 0.09 -11.64
CA ARG A 114 7.31 -0.79 -11.87
C ARG A 114 7.25 -2.13 -11.11
N ASN A 115 6.95 -2.09 -9.81
CA ASN A 115 6.89 -3.31 -9.00
C ASN A 115 5.64 -4.16 -9.32
N GLU A 116 4.49 -3.54 -9.58
CA GLU A 116 3.28 -4.27 -9.99
C GLU A 116 3.49 -4.97 -11.34
N PHE A 117 4.20 -4.32 -12.27
CA PHE A 117 4.55 -4.90 -13.55
C PHE A 117 5.54 -6.08 -13.41
N ALA A 118 6.53 -5.96 -12.52
CA ALA A 118 7.47 -7.05 -12.22
C ALA A 118 6.75 -8.31 -11.70
N GLU A 119 5.75 -8.13 -10.84
CA GLU A 119 4.94 -9.25 -10.33
C GLU A 119 4.05 -9.86 -11.42
N ALA A 120 3.43 -9.03 -12.25
CA ALA A 120 2.70 -9.49 -13.44
C ALA A 120 3.61 -10.31 -14.37
N ALA A 121 4.86 -9.87 -14.55
CA ALA A 121 5.87 -10.59 -15.34
C ALA A 121 6.28 -11.91 -14.69
N ALA A 122 6.36 -12.00 -13.36
CA ALA A 122 6.62 -13.25 -12.67
C ALA A 122 5.50 -14.29 -12.88
N ILE A 123 4.24 -13.86 -12.90
CA ILE A 123 3.09 -14.73 -13.21
C ILE A 123 3.22 -15.31 -14.63
N ILE A 124 3.52 -14.45 -15.61
CA ILE A 124 3.72 -14.90 -17.00
C ILE A 124 4.96 -15.80 -17.13
N ALA A 125 6.07 -15.46 -16.47
CA ALA A 125 7.27 -16.30 -16.44
C ALA A 125 6.95 -17.72 -15.95
N ALA A 126 6.15 -17.86 -14.90
CA ALA A 126 5.70 -19.17 -14.42
C ALA A 126 4.80 -19.89 -15.44
N ARG A 127 3.84 -19.19 -16.08
CA ARG A 127 2.96 -19.77 -17.11
C ARG A 127 3.72 -20.25 -18.35
N LEU A 128 4.85 -19.62 -18.65
CA LEU A 128 5.73 -19.99 -19.77
C LEU A 128 6.80 -21.01 -19.40
N ASP A 129 6.84 -21.50 -18.15
CA ASP A 129 7.89 -22.38 -17.62
C ASP A 129 9.30 -21.75 -17.73
N MET A 130 9.38 -20.43 -17.50
CA MET A 130 10.61 -19.63 -17.57
C MET A 130 10.86 -18.83 -16.28
N PRO A 131 10.88 -19.45 -15.08
CA PRO A 131 10.97 -18.72 -13.81
C PRO A 131 12.25 -17.87 -13.67
N THR A 132 13.35 -18.28 -14.32
CA THR A 132 14.62 -17.54 -14.34
C THR A 132 14.56 -16.25 -15.19
N ALA A 133 13.55 -16.12 -16.05
CA ALA A 133 13.33 -14.97 -16.90
C ALA A 133 12.44 -13.89 -16.25
N ALA A 134 11.89 -14.17 -15.05
CA ALA A 134 11.18 -13.16 -14.26
C ALA A 134 12.09 -11.96 -13.97
N ILE A 135 11.53 -10.76 -14.01
CA ILE A 135 12.27 -9.52 -13.78
C ILE A 135 11.81 -8.86 -12.48
N ALA A 136 12.75 -8.31 -11.72
CA ALA A 136 12.44 -7.50 -10.54
C ALA A 136 12.19 -6.04 -10.93
N GLY A 137 11.55 -5.27 -10.04
CA GLY A 137 11.29 -3.84 -10.25
C GLY A 137 12.54 -3.00 -10.53
N GLY A 138 13.70 -3.37 -9.98
CA GLY A 138 14.98 -2.72 -10.31
C GLY A 138 15.45 -2.99 -11.75
N LYS A 139 15.13 -4.16 -12.31
CA LYS A 139 15.40 -4.45 -13.72
C LYS A 139 14.47 -3.65 -14.63
N VAL A 140 13.19 -3.51 -14.25
CA VAL A 140 12.25 -2.60 -14.93
C VAL A 140 12.79 -1.17 -14.92
N ASP A 141 13.18 -0.62 -13.76
CA ASP A 141 13.72 0.74 -13.67
C ASP A 141 14.98 0.94 -14.51
N SER A 142 15.94 0.01 -14.45
CA SER A 142 17.20 0.13 -15.20
C SER A 142 17.01 -0.02 -16.72
N ALA A 143 16.03 -0.82 -17.17
CA ALA A 143 15.63 -0.88 -18.57
C ALA A 143 14.98 0.44 -19.02
N GLU A 144 14.03 0.96 -18.24
CA GLU A 144 13.28 2.18 -18.55
C GLU A 144 14.13 3.44 -18.49
N ARG A 145 15.00 3.57 -17.49
CA ARG A 145 15.78 4.79 -17.21
C ARG A 145 17.10 4.83 -17.98
N SER A 146 17.78 3.69 -18.06
CA SER A 146 19.16 3.62 -18.56
C SER A 146 19.29 2.77 -19.81
N GLY A 147 18.18 2.23 -20.35
CA GLY A 147 18.22 1.34 -21.51
C GLY A 147 18.98 0.04 -21.26
N THR A 148 19.04 -0.41 -20.00
CA THR A 148 19.77 -1.64 -19.66
C THR A 148 19.16 -2.84 -20.41
N PRO A 149 19.91 -3.53 -21.28
CA PRO A 149 19.35 -4.54 -22.18
C PRO A 149 18.64 -5.68 -21.43
N LEU A 150 17.50 -6.12 -21.96
CA LEU A 150 16.83 -7.35 -21.53
C LEU A 150 17.50 -8.55 -22.22
N THR A 151 17.60 -9.69 -21.54
CA THR A 151 17.94 -10.94 -22.24
C THR A 151 16.79 -11.34 -23.17
N ALA A 152 17.05 -12.22 -24.15
CA ALA A 152 16.00 -12.72 -25.03
C ALA A 152 14.83 -13.36 -24.25
N GLU A 153 15.13 -14.12 -23.21
CA GLU A 153 14.14 -14.74 -22.33
C GLU A 153 13.34 -13.69 -21.53
N GLN A 154 14.01 -12.69 -20.95
CA GLN A 154 13.35 -11.58 -20.25
C GLN A 154 12.44 -10.79 -21.19
N ALA A 155 12.91 -10.49 -22.40
CA ALA A 155 12.11 -9.77 -23.40
C ALA A 155 10.86 -10.57 -23.81
N THR A 156 10.95 -11.90 -23.93
CA THR A 156 9.80 -12.77 -24.18
C THR A 156 8.77 -12.67 -23.06
N VAL A 157 9.19 -12.80 -21.79
CA VAL A 157 8.29 -12.67 -20.64
C VAL A 157 7.66 -11.28 -20.57
N VAL A 158 8.45 -10.23 -20.74
CA VAL A 158 7.99 -8.84 -20.68
C VAL A 158 6.99 -8.55 -21.80
N ALA A 159 7.27 -8.98 -23.04
CA ALA A 159 6.38 -8.81 -24.18
C ALA A 159 5.03 -9.51 -23.96
N ALA A 160 5.06 -10.78 -23.55
CA ALA A 160 3.86 -11.55 -23.24
C ALA A 160 3.05 -10.92 -22.08
N THR A 161 3.73 -10.33 -21.10
CA THR A 161 3.10 -9.62 -19.98
C THR A 161 2.36 -8.37 -20.46
N ILE A 162 2.99 -7.57 -21.32
CA ILE A 162 2.36 -6.37 -21.89
C ILE A 162 1.13 -6.76 -22.71
N ASP A 163 1.25 -7.74 -23.60
CA ASP A 163 0.15 -8.18 -24.45
C ASP A 163 -1.03 -8.72 -23.62
N ALA A 164 -0.76 -9.61 -22.65
CA ALA A 164 -1.80 -10.16 -21.77
C ALA A 164 -2.49 -9.09 -20.91
N LEU A 165 -1.77 -8.04 -20.47
CA LEU A 165 -2.36 -6.93 -19.73
C LEU A 165 -3.25 -6.07 -20.63
N VAL A 166 -2.75 -5.68 -21.80
CA VAL A 166 -3.49 -4.85 -22.75
C VAL A 166 -4.74 -5.58 -23.24
N ARG A 167 -4.66 -6.88 -23.53
CA ARG A 167 -5.82 -7.70 -23.91
C ARG A 167 -6.72 -8.09 -22.75
N ARG A 168 -6.35 -7.74 -21.51
CA ARG A 168 -7.12 -8.03 -20.28
C ARG A 168 -7.25 -9.53 -19.97
N GLU A 169 -6.23 -10.31 -20.33
CA GLU A 169 -6.19 -11.78 -20.20
C GLU A 169 -5.37 -12.26 -18.99
N LEU A 170 -4.65 -11.36 -18.29
CA LEU A 170 -3.79 -11.76 -17.18
C LEU A 170 -4.55 -12.00 -15.87
N PHE A 171 -5.39 -11.05 -15.47
CA PHE A 171 -6.09 -11.04 -14.19
C PHE A 171 -7.51 -11.58 -14.33
N ALA A 172 -7.99 -12.28 -13.30
CA ALA A 172 -9.39 -12.71 -13.21
C ALA A 172 -10.33 -11.51 -12.99
N GLU A 173 -11.64 -11.75 -13.15
CA GLU A 173 -12.66 -10.76 -12.81
C GLU A 173 -12.53 -10.31 -11.35
N PRO A 174 -12.59 -9.00 -11.08
CA PRO A 174 -12.48 -8.49 -9.73
C PRO A 174 -13.69 -8.92 -8.88
N PRO A 175 -13.51 -9.17 -7.57
CA PRO A 175 -14.62 -9.35 -6.64
C PRO A 175 -15.61 -8.17 -6.64
N PRO A 176 -16.87 -8.37 -6.18
CA PRO A 176 -17.85 -7.30 -6.07
C PRO A 176 -17.30 -6.08 -5.30
N GLY A 177 -17.56 -4.88 -5.82
CA GLY A 177 -17.08 -3.62 -5.23
C GLY A 177 -15.66 -3.21 -5.65
N LEU A 178 -14.96 -4.04 -6.45
CA LEU A 178 -13.66 -3.70 -7.01
C LEU A 178 -13.72 -3.57 -8.54
N HIS A 179 -12.86 -2.72 -9.10
CA HIS A 179 -12.68 -2.55 -10.54
C HIS A 179 -11.27 -2.97 -10.96
N SER A 180 -11.15 -3.60 -12.13
CA SER A 180 -9.85 -3.95 -12.69
C SER A 180 -9.08 -2.69 -13.08
N LYS A 181 -7.77 -2.65 -12.82
CA LYS A 181 -6.89 -1.59 -13.33
C LYS A 181 -6.82 -1.56 -14.86
N GLN A 182 -7.20 -2.66 -15.52
CA GLN A 182 -7.27 -2.73 -16.98
C GLN A 182 -8.61 -2.24 -17.55
N ASP A 183 -9.61 -1.99 -16.69
CA ASP A 183 -10.88 -1.36 -17.06
C ASP A 183 -10.70 0.16 -17.20
N LYS A 184 -9.99 0.55 -18.26
CA LYS A 184 -9.65 1.93 -18.57
C LYS A 184 -9.78 2.19 -20.06
N PHE A 185 -9.98 3.45 -20.40
CA PHE A 185 -10.34 3.89 -21.75
C PHE A 185 -9.42 3.32 -22.84
N ASP A 186 -8.11 3.32 -22.61
CA ASP A 186 -7.07 2.97 -23.57
C ASP A 186 -6.75 1.47 -23.67
N THR A 187 -7.34 0.61 -22.84
CA THR A 187 -7.20 -0.87 -22.95
C THR A 187 -8.53 -1.60 -22.98
N ARG A 188 -9.66 -0.89 -23.04
CA ARG A 188 -11.00 -1.48 -22.99
C ARG A 188 -11.22 -2.50 -24.12
N ASP A 189 -10.78 -2.15 -25.33
CA ASP A 189 -10.82 -2.97 -26.54
C ASP A 189 -9.40 -3.44 -26.93
N GLY A 190 -8.52 -3.55 -25.95
CA GLY A 190 -7.12 -3.94 -26.13
C GLY A 190 -6.32 -2.98 -27.01
N TRP A 191 -5.49 -3.54 -27.89
CA TRP A 191 -4.60 -2.76 -28.75
C TRP A 191 -5.34 -1.85 -29.74
N ALA A 192 -6.60 -2.14 -30.08
CA ALA A 192 -7.40 -1.26 -30.93
C ALA A 192 -7.65 0.10 -30.27
N SER A 193 -7.94 0.11 -28.95
CA SER A 193 -8.09 1.37 -28.19
C SER A 193 -6.76 2.13 -28.10
N VAL A 194 -5.64 1.42 -27.91
CA VAL A 194 -4.30 2.02 -27.87
C VAL A 194 -3.96 2.69 -29.21
N HIS A 195 -4.18 1.98 -30.32
CA HIS A 195 -3.94 2.49 -31.67
C HIS A 195 -4.78 3.74 -31.95
N GLY A 196 -6.10 3.67 -31.74
CA GLY A 196 -6.99 4.81 -31.99
C GLY A 196 -6.58 6.06 -31.21
N LEU A 197 -6.18 5.91 -29.94
CA LEU A 197 -5.68 7.05 -29.17
C LEU A 197 -4.36 7.63 -29.68
N ALA A 198 -3.48 6.78 -30.22
CA ALA A 198 -2.20 7.22 -30.76
C ALA A 198 -2.34 7.97 -32.09
N THR A 199 -3.45 7.78 -32.83
CA THR A 199 -3.64 8.30 -34.19
C THR A 199 -4.78 9.32 -34.32
N ASP A 200 -5.81 9.28 -33.46
CA ASP A 200 -7.04 10.09 -33.59
C ASP A 200 -6.93 11.49 -32.93
N GLY A 201 -5.73 12.09 -32.92
CA GLY A 201 -5.53 13.47 -32.49
C GLY A 201 -5.58 13.73 -30.97
N VAL A 202 -5.63 12.68 -30.14
CA VAL A 202 -5.44 12.79 -28.69
C VAL A 202 -3.94 12.95 -28.41
N PRO A 203 -3.51 13.85 -27.50
CA PRO A 203 -2.11 13.91 -27.06
C PRO A 203 -1.81 12.73 -26.12
N TYR A 204 -1.88 11.50 -26.62
CA TYR A 204 -1.82 10.28 -25.83
C TYR A 204 -0.50 10.14 -25.06
N GLN A 205 0.59 10.58 -25.67
CA GLN A 205 1.89 10.76 -25.03
C GLN A 205 1.82 11.58 -23.74
N ARG A 206 1.10 12.72 -23.74
CA ARG A 206 0.92 13.56 -22.54
C ARG A 206 0.10 12.83 -21.49
N LEU A 207 -0.94 12.08 -21.89
CA LEU A 207 -1.72 11.26 -20.97
C LEU A 207 -0.85 10.19 -20.29
N LEU A 208 -0.01 9.48 -21.05
CA LEU A 208 0.88 8.45 -20.52
C LEU A 208 2.00 9.06 -19.65
N HIS A 209 2.52 10.24 -20.00
CA HIS A 209 3.49 10.97 -19.19
C HIS A 209 2.93 11.34 -17.82
N GLN A 210 1.70 11.89 -17.76
CA GLN A 210 1.01 12.14 -16.48
C GLN A 210 0.91 10.87 -15.62
N ARG A 211 0.65 9.72 -16.24
CA ARG A 211 0.63 8.43 -15.53
C ARG A 211 2.02 7.99 -15.06
N HIS A 212 3.07 8.31 -15.80
CA HIS A 212 4.43 7.94 -15.46
C HIS A 212 4.87 8.57 -14.14
N TYR A 213 4.69 9.88 -13.97
CA TYR A 213 5.13 10.58 -12.77
C TYR A 213 4.06 10.65 -11.67
N GLY A 214 2.77 10.68 -12.01
CA GLY A 214 1.67 10.77 -11.04
C GLY A 214 1.09 9.43 -10.59
N GLY A 215 1.23 8.38 -11.40
CA GLY A 215 0.61 7.07 -11.17
C GLY A 215 -0.91 7.09 -11.41
N MET A 216 -1.38 6.29 -12.37
CA MET A 216 -2.77 6.34 -12.85
C MET A 216 -3.84 6.24 -11.76
N PHE A 217 -3.66 5.32 -10.80
CA PHE A 217 -4.65 5.04 -9.77
C PHE A 217 -4.26 5.59 -8.40
N ARG A 218 -3.22 6.41 -8.29
CA ARG A 218 -2.63 6.75 -6.98
C ARG A 218 -3.64 7.43 -6.06
N GLN A 219 -4.35 8.43 -6.56
CA GLN A 219 -5.37 9.15 -5.79
C GLN A 219 -6.52 8.23 -5.33
N VAL A 220 -6.99 7.33 -6.22
CA VAL A 220 -8.05 6.37 -5.88
C VAL A 220 -7.56 5.39 -4.82
N LEU A 221 -6.33 4.89 -4.96
CA LEU A 221 -5.73 3.97 -4.00
C LEU A 221 -5.52 4.62 -2.63
N ASP A 222 -5.14 5.89 -2.59
CA ASP A 222 -4.98 6.65 -1.36
C ASP A 222 -6.34 6.91 -0.69
N ALA A 223 -7.36 7.31 -1.47
CA ALA A 223 -8.73 7.54 -1.00
C ALA A 223 -9.46 6.28 -0.51
N THR A 224 -9.11 5.11 -1.04
CA THR A 224 -9.72 3.80 -0.71
C THR A 224 -8.80 2.93 0.15
N SER A 225 -7.74 3.53 0.73
CA SER A 225 -6.75 2.80 1.52
C SER A 225 -7.37 2.10 2.75
N THR A 226 -8.39 2.70 3.37
CA THR A 226 -9.14 2.10 4.49
C THR A 226 -9.97 0.91 4.04
N LEU A 227 -10.69 1.03 2.91
CA LEU A 227 -11.53 -0.04 2.34
C LEU A 227 -10.73 -1.31 2.05
N ARG A 228 -9.45 -1.19 1.68
CA ARG A 228 -8.57 -2.35 1.50
C ARG A 228 -8.20 -3.06 2.80
N GLY A 229 -8.14 -2.33 3.91
CA GLY A 229 -8.06 -2.94 5.25
C GLY A 229 -9.35 -3.67 5.57
N ASP A 230 -10.49 -3.02 5.31
CA ASP A 230 -11.83 -3.55 5.57
C ASP A 230 -12.09 -4.84 4.79
N LEU A 231 -11.57 -5.03 3.57
CA LEU A 231 -11.77 -6.27 2.81
C LEU A 231 -11.41 -7.56 3.59
N LEU A 232 -10.32 -7.56 4.35
CA LEU A 232 -9.95 -8.72 5.18
C LEU A 232 -10.85 -8.84 6.41
N GLU A 233 -11.15 -7.70 7.03
CA GLU A 233 -11.97 -7.66 8.24
C GLU A 233 -13.42 -8.04 7.95
N ASP A 234 -14.02 -7.53 6.89
CA ASP A 234 -15.38 -7.81 6.44
C ASP A 234 -15.53 -9.29 6.06
N ALA A 235 -14.54 -9.87 5.35
CA ALA A 235 -14.53 -11.28 5.01
C ALA A 235 -14.45 -12.17 6.27
N ASN A 236 -13.60 -11.79 7.23
CA ASN A 236 -13.50 -12.49 8.51
C ASN A 236 -14.78 -12.35 9.35
N GLU A 237 -15.34 -11.15 9.42
CA GLU A 237 -16.58 -10.86 10.14
C GLU A 237 -17.74 -11.68 9.58
N ALA A 238 -17.87 -11.73 8.25
CA ALA A 238 -18.86 -12.57 7.58
C ALA A 238 -18.66 -14.05 7.92
N LEU A 239 -17.42 -14.56 7.82
CA LEU A 239 -17.12 -15.96 8.15
C LEU A 239 -17.51 -16.29 9.60
N LEU A 240 -17.09 -15.47 10.57
CA LEU A 240 -17.36 -15.71 11.99
C LEU A 240 -18.86 -15.62 12.32
N ARG A 241 -19.58 -14.68 11.69
CA ARG A 241 -21.04 -14.55 11.82
C ARG A 241 -21.75 -15.78 11.26
N ASP A 242 -21.39 -16.22 10.06
CA ASP A 242 -22.04 -17.34 9.36
C ASP A 242 -21.91 -18.66 10.15
N VAL A 243 -20.79 -18.86 10.85
CA VAL A 243 -20.58 -20.06 11.68
C VAL A 243 -20.92 -19.87 13.16
N GLY A 244 -21.49 -18.72 13.54
CA GLY A 244 -21.97 -18.45 14.88
C GLY A 244 -20.87 -18.42 15.96
N VAL A 245 -19.69 -17.87 15.64
CA VAL A 245 -18.59 -17.68 16.59
C VAL A 245 -18.77 -16.33 17.32
N PRO A 246 -18.63 -16.24 18.66
CA PRO A 246 -18.69 -14.96 19.36
C PRO A 246 -17.40 -14.16 19.16
N TYR A 247 -17.53 -12.93 18.67
CA TYR A 247 -16.40 -12.02 18.46
C TYR A 247 -16.78 -10.56 18.75
N ILE A 248 -15.77 -9.71 18.90
CA ILE A 248 -15.92 -8.25 18.81
C ILE A 248 -14.97 -7.79 17.71
N ARG A 249 -15.49 -7.08 16.70
CA ARG A 249 -14.68 -6.30 15.77
C ARG A 249 -14.28 -4.99 16.46
N THR A 250 -12.99 -4.74 16.57
CA THR A 250 -12.46 -3.58 17.27
C THR A 250 -12.46 -2.38 16.33
N GLY A 251 -13.03 -1.27 16.79
CA GLY A 251 -12.99 0.03 16.12
C GLY A 251 -12.43 1.12 17.02
N SER A 252 -12.42 2.37 16.56
CA SER A 252 -11.98 3.52 17.37
C SER A 252 -12.84 3.77 18.61
N HIS A 253 -14.11 3.34 18.58
CA HIS A 253 -15.12 3.62 19.60
C HIS A 253 -15.15 2.62 20.78
N ASN A 254 -14.54 1.44 20.64
CA ASN A 254 -14.65 0.36 21.64
C ASN A 254 -13.30 -0.14 22.17
N GLN A 255 -12.19 0.57 21.89
CA GLN A 255 -10.84 0.21 22.35
C GLN A 255 -10.74 0.03 23.87
N GLY A 256 -11.35 0.95 24.63
CA GLY A 256 -11.35 0.89 26.10
C GLY A 256 -12.13 -0.29 26.65
N ASP A 257 -13.18 -0.72 25.94
CA ASP A 257 -14.02 -1.85 26.34
C ASP A 257 -13.26 -3.17 26.20
N ILE A 258 -12.40 -3.31 25.17
CA ILE A 258 -11.55 -4.48 24.99
C ILE A 258 -10.59 -4.64 26.18
N GLU A 259 -9.96 -3.55 26.61
CA GLU A 259 -9.07 -3.55 27.77
C GLU A 259 -9.83 -3.87 29.06
N ALA A 260 -10.96 -3.22 29.30
CA ALA A 260 -11.76 -3.44 30.50
C ALA A 260 -12.30 -4.89 30.61
N ARG A 261 -12.72 -5.47 29.47
CA ARG A 261 -13.37 -6.79 29.43
C ARG A 261 -12.40 -7.95 29.43
N PHE A 262 -11.30 -7.83 28.67
CA PHE A 262 -10.38 -8.95 28.43
C PHE A 262 -8.97 -8.71 29.00
N GLN A 263 -8.74 -7.55 29.63
CA GLN A 263 -7.44 -7.12 30.13
C GLN A 263 -6.37 -7.08 29.04
N LEU A 264 -6.78 -6.91 27.78
CA LEU A 264 -5.88 -6.79 26.64
C LEU A 264 -5.45 -5.33 26.52
N THR A 265 -4.18 -5.07 26.79
CA THR A 265 -3.60 -3.72 26.98
C THR A 265 -2.80 -3.23 25.77
N VAL A 266 -2.58 -4.08 24.77
CA VAL A 266 -1.92 -3.67 23.53
C VAL A 266 -2.74 -2.58 22.85
N ARG A 267 -2.11 -1.43 22.59
CA ARG A 267 -2.74 -0.30 21.90
C ARG A 267 -2.11 -0.03 20.52
N PRO A 268 -2.94 0.20 19.48
CA PRO A 268 -4.38 -0.07 19.45
C PRO A 268 -4.68 -1.56 19.70
N ALA A 269 -5.87 -1.90 20.18
CA ALA A 269 -6.33 -3.28 20.35
C ALA A 269 -6.39 -4.02 19.00
N PRO A 270 -6.36 -5.37 18.99
CA PRO A 270 -6.37 -6.16 17.76
C PRO A 270 -7.69 -6.01 17.01
N ASP A 271 -7.66 -6.24 15.70
CA ASP A 271 -8.81 -6.01 14.82
C ASP A 271 -10.03 -6.87 15.23
N PHE A 272 -9.80 -8.09 15.74
CA PHE A 272 -10.84 -8.89 16.40
C PHE A 272 -10.36 -9.54 17.70
N VAL A 273 -11.29 -9.64 18.64
CA VAL A 273 -11.19 -10.55 19.79
C VAL A 273 -12.29 -11.59 19.73
N VAL A 274 -11.93 -12.85 19.97
CA VAL A 274 -12.84 -14.00 19.94
C VAL A 274 -12.96 -14.57 21.35
N PHE A 275 -14.17 -14.86 21.79
CA PHE A 275 -14.44 -15.29 23.17
C PHE A 275 -15.49 -16.40 23.23
N ASP A 276 -15.62 -17.05 24.39
CA ASP A 276 -16.63 -18.09 24.62
C ASP A 276 -17.87 -17.55 25.37
N LYS A 277 -18.85 -18.43 25.62
CA LYS A 277 -20.07 -18.10 26.38
C LYS A 277 -19.82 -17.64 27.82
N SER A 278 -18.67 -17.99 28.40
CA SER A 278 -18.27 -17.53 29.74
C SER A 278 -17.57 -16.17 29.72
N ASN A 279 -17.53 -15.53 28.55
CA ASN A 279 -16.86 -14.26 28.32
C ASN A 279 -15.33 -14.34 28.46
N SER A 280 -14.75 -15.53 28.30
CA SER A 280 -13.31 -15.75 28.35
C SER A 280 -12.70 -15.53 26.95
N LEU A 281 -11.65 -14.71 26.87
CA LEU A 281 -10.88 -14.49 25.64
C LEU A 281 -10.24 -15.81 25.17
N LYS A 282 -10.46 -16.16 23.90
CA LYS A 282 -9.97 -17.42 23.30
C LYS A 282 -9.00 -17.21 22.16
N ALA A 283 -9.12 -16.14 21.40
CA ALA A 283 -8.17 -15.80 20.35
C ALA A 283 -8.20 -14.30 20.06
N VAL A 284 -7.13 -13.82 19.46
CA VAL A 284 -7.07 -12.48 18.85
C VAL A 284 -6.70 -12.63 17.38
N ILE A 285 -7.31 -11.82 16.52
CA ILE A 285 -7.06 -11.83 15.08
C ILE A 285 -6.62 -10.43 14.66
N GLU A 286 -5.54 -10.36 13.89
CA GLU A 286 -5.03 -9.11 13.33
C GLU A 286 -4.96 -9.24 11.81
N CYS A 287 -5.59 -8.29 11.11
CA CYS A 287 -5.68 -8.19 9.67
C CYS A 287 -4.63 -7.20 9.15
N LYS A 288 -3.81 -7.60 8.18
CA LYS A 288 -2.78 -6.72 7.59
C LYS A 288 -2.59 -6.93 6.08
N GLY A 289 -2.96 -5.90 5.32
CA GLY A 289 -2.61 -5.75 3.90
C GLY A 289 -1.25 -5.08 3.69
N ALA A 290 -0.38 -5.58 2.80
CA ALA A 290 0.85 -4.91 2.38
C ALA A 290 1.25 -5.28 0.94
N ASN A 291 1.54 -4.27 0.10
CA ASN A 291 1.92 -4.48 -1.31
C ASN A 291 3.40 -4.19 -1.61
N ASP A 292 4.17 -3.81 -0.60
CA ASP A 292 5.61 -3.68 -0.68
C ASP A 292 6.25 -4.25 0.59
N GLY A 293 7.51 -4.70 0.47
CA GLY A 293 8.21 -5.36 1.55
C GLY A 293 8.58 -4.45 2.72
N GLY A 294 8.70 -3.13 2.52
CA GLY A 294 8.97 -2.18 3.59
C GLY A 294 7.76 -2.03 4.50
N THR A 295 6.60 -1.76 3.91
CA THR A 295 5.31 -1.71 4.63
C THR A 295 5.01 -3.03 5.32
N ALA A 296 5.28 -4.17 4.68
CA ALA A 296 5.07 -5.49 5.29
C ALA A 296 5.97 -5.70 6.52
N ARG A 297 7.24 -5.31 6.45
CA ARG A 297 8.19 -5.37 7.57
C ARG A 297 7.69 -4.54 8.77
N ASP A 298 7.28 -3.30 8.52
CA ASP A 298 6.80 -2.40 9.59
C ASP A 298 5.54 -2.96 10.26
N LYS A 299 4.65 -3.58 9.48
CA LYS A 299 3.44 -4.23 9.98
C LYS A 299 3.73 -5.53 10.73
N ALA A 300 4.78 -6.28 10.37
CA ALA A 300 5.11 -7.55 11.03
C ALA A 300 5.41 -7.39 12.53
N ALA A 301 6.01 -6.27 12.95
CA ALA A 301 6.32 -5.99 14.36
C ALA A 301 5.08 -5.94 15.28
N ARG A 302 3.88 -5.79 14.71
CA ARG A 302 2.62 -5.83 15.44
C ARG A 302 2.36 -7.22 16.07
N PHE A 303 2.64 -8.29 15.33
CA PHE A 303 2.37 -9.66 15.78
C PHE A 303 3.23 -10.05 16.98
N GLN A 304 4.49 -9.59 17.04
CA GLN A 304 5.35 -9.80 18.20
C GLN A 304 4.74 -9.24 19.49
N ARG A 305 4.15 -8.04 19.44
CA ARG A 305 3.50 -7.40 20.59
C ARG A 305 2.24 -8.16 21.02
N LEU A 306 1.42 -8.57 20.05
CA LEU A 306 0.23 -9.37 20.31
C LEU A 306 0.57 -10.74 20.89
N ARG A 307 1.64 -11.38 20.42
CA ARG A 307 2.13 -12.66 20.95
C ARG A 307 2.57 -12.54 22.41
N ALA A 308 3.34 -11.50 22.73
CA ALA A 308 3.77 -11.23 24.10
C ALA A 308 2.55 -11.04 25.03
N GLU A 309 1.53 -10.33 24.55
CA GLU A 309 0.30 -10.13 25.29
C GLU A 309 -0.53 -11.41 25.42
N GLY A 310 -0.68 -12.19 24.36
CA GLY A 310 -1.35 -13.48 24.40
C GLY A 310 -0.68 -14.44 25.40
N THR A 311 0.65 -14.43 25.46
CA THR A 311 1.44 -15.17 26.46
C THR A 311 1.12 -14.69 27.87
N ARG A 312 1.12 -13.37 28.10
CA ARG A 312 0.78 -12.77 29.41
C ARG A 312 -0.64 -13.15 29.86
N LEU A 313 -1.57 -13.26 28.92
CA LEU A 313 -2.97 -13.64 29.15
C LEU A 313 -3.21 -15.16 29.21
N GLY A 314 -2.15 -15.95 29.43
CA GLY A 314 -2.28 -17.41 29.62
C GLY A 314 -2.23 -18.23 28.34
N GLY A 315 -1.58 -17.72 27.29
CA GLY A 315 -1.38 -18.43 26.03
C GLY A 315 -2.51 -18.25 25.02
N VAL A 316 -3.17 -17.08 25.02
CA VAL A 316 -4.19 -16.75 24.01
C VAL A 316 -3.52 -16.72 22.62
N PRO A 317 -3.97 -17.55 21.65
CA PRO A 317 -3.40 -17.59 20.32
C PRO A 317 -3.67 -16.32 19.52
N VAL A 318 -2.68 -15.93 18.72
CA VAL A 318 -2.74 -14.83 17.76
C VAL A 318 -2.89 -15.41 16.36
N PHE A 319 -3.85 -14.89 15.60
CA PHE A 319 -4.09 -15.23 14.21
C PHE A 319 -3.75 -14.03 13.32
N ALA A 320 -3.11 -14.30 12.18
CA ALA A 320 -2.84 -13.30 11.16
C ALA A 320 -3.70 -13.54 9.93
N LEU A 321 -4.42 -12.52 9.50
CA LEU A 321 -5.07 -12.48 8.19
C LEU A 321 -4.31 -11.52 7.29
N LEU A 322 -3.65 -12.03 6.26
CA LEU A 322 -2.73 -11.26 5.42
C LEU A 322 -3.25 -11.12 3.99
N SER A 323 -2.98 -9.97 3.39
CA SER A 323 -3.22 -9.72 1.97
C SER A 323 -2.10 -8.90 1.37
N GLY A 324 -1.90 -9.06 0.07
CA GLY A 324 -0.93 -8.28 -0.71
C GLY A 324 0.46 -8.92 -0.82
N ILE A 325 1.14 -8.55 -1.90
CA ILE A 325 2.40 -9.15 -2.36
C ILE A 325 3.62 -8.79 -1.49
N GLY A 326 3.53 -7.79 -0.62
CA GLY A 326 4.63 -7.38 0.25
C GLY A 326 5.09 -8.49 1.21
N TRP A 327 4.21 -9.47 1.47
CA TRP A 327 4.48 -10.64 2.29
C TRP A 327 5.35 -11.71 1.60
N ASN A 328 5.59 -11.64 0.29
CA ASN A 328 6.51 -12.55 -0.42
C ASN A 328 7.95 -12.48 0.10
N ARG A 329 8.30 -11.40 0.82
CA ARG A 329 9.61 -11.22 1.44
C ARG A 329 9.74 -12.04 2.74
N VAL A 330 10.11 -13.30 2.60
CA VAL A 330 10.02 -14.28 3.71
C VAL A 330 10.89 -13.97 4.93
N ASN A 331 12.14 -13.53 4.77
CA ASN A 331 13.10 -13.52 5.89
C ASN A 331 12.77 -12.50 7.00
N ASP A 332 12.24 -11.35 6.63
CA ASP A 332 12.02 -10.21 7.53
C ASP A 332 10.60 -9.63 7.46
N THR A 333 9.68 -10.28 6.75
CA THR A 333 8.24 -9.94 6.78
C THR A 333 7.40 -11.14 7.21
N LEU A 334 7.15 -12.12 6.33
CA LEU A 334 6.26 -13.26 6.62
C LEU A 334 6.82 -14.22 7.68
N GLY A 335 8.13 -14.50 7.66
CA GLY A 335 8.79 -15.35 8.64
C GLY A 335 8.59 -14.91 10.10
N PRO A 336 8.82 -13.62 10.42
CA PRO A 336 8.44 -13.06 11.72
C PRO A 336 6.97 -13.23 12.09
N VAL A 337 6.03 -13.06 11.14
CA VAL A 337 4.60 -13.27 11.42
C VAL A 337 4.32 -14.74 11.74
N LEU A 338 4.83 -15.67 10.94
CA LEU A 338 4.71 -17.12 11.19
C LEU A 338 5.25 -17.50 12.58
N ARG A 339 6.41 -16.96 12.96
CA ARG A 339 7.00 -17.18 14.29
C ARG A 339 6.07 -16.67 15.40
N ASP A 340 5.48 -15.50 15.22
CA ASP A 340 4.73 -14.83 16.28
C ASP A 340 3.26 -15.28 16.38
N THR A 341 2.77 -16.04 15.40
CA THR A 341 1.43 -16.67 15.43
C THR A 341 1.46 -18.20 15.54
N ASP A 342 2.65 -18.78 15.72
CA ASP A 342 2.95 -20.22 15.56
C ASP A 342 2.34 -20.82 14.27
N GLY A 343 2.44 -20.09 13.16
CA GLY A 343 1.97 -20.55 11.85
C GLY A 343 0.48 -20.30 11.56
N ARG A 344 -0.27 -19.66 12.47
CA ARG A 344 -1.70 -19.33 12.27
C ARG A 344 -1.85 -18.10 11.35
N VAL A 345 -1.49 -18.29 10.09
CA VAL A 345 -1.48 -17.24 9.06
C VAL A 345 -2.37 -17.68 7.91
N PHE A 346 -3.35 -16.85 7.56
CA PHE A 346 -4.31 -17.13 6.50
C PHE A 346 -4.42 -15.93 5.55
N THR A 347 -4.90 -16.19 4.34
CA THR A 347 -5.23 -15.17 3.33
C THR A 347 -6.73 -15.19 3.05
N LEU A 348 -7.25 -14.32 2.19
CA LEU A 348 -8.66 -14.42 1.76
C LEU A 348 -8.99 -15.80 1.15
N GLU A 349 -8.04 -16.40 0.45
CA GLU A 349 -8.20 -17.71 -0.19
C GLU A 349 -8.26 -18.84 0.83
N THR A 350 -7.40 -18.80 1.86
CA THR A 350 -7.34 -19.83 2.90
C THR A 350 -8.13 -19.50 4.17
N LEU A 351 -8.85 -18.37 4.19
CA LEU A 351 -9.61 -17.91 5.35
C LEU A 351 -10.56 -18.98 5.92
N PRO A 352 -11.27 -19.80 5.12
CA PRO A 352 -12.11 -20.87 5.66
C PRO A 352 -11.36 -21.90 6.51
N GLU A 353 -10.08 -22.18 6.19
CA GLU A 353 -9.25 -23.14 6.93
C GLU A 353 -8.93 -22.67 8.36
N MET A 354 -9.03 -21.36 8.63
CA MET A 354 -8.85 -20.80 9.97
C MET A 354 -9.78 -21.46 10.99
N LEU A 355 -11.00 -21.81 10.56
CA LEU A 355 -12.00 -22.39 11.45
C LEU A 355 -11.61 -23.79 11.95
N ASP A 356 -10.70 -24.50 11.28
CA ASP A 356 -10.28 -25.84 11.64
C ASP A 356 -9.15 -25.83 12.69
N VAL A 357 -8.60 -24.66 12.99
CA VAL A 357 -7.53 -24.47 13.98
C VAL A 357 -8.09 -24.07 15.34
N SER A 358 -7.57 -24.69 16.40
CA SER A 358 -7.93 -24.32 17.78
C SER A 358 -7.71 -22.82 18.03
N PRO A 359 -8.70 -22.10 18.61
CA PRO A 359 -9.86 -22.64 19.35
C PRO A 359 -11.16 -22.80 18.55
N PHE A 360 -11.21 -22.36 17.28
CA PHE A 360 -12.44 -22.18 16.51
C PHE A 360 -13.37 -23.41 16.45
N PRO A 361 -12.90 -24.67 16.34
CA PRO A 361 -13.79 -25.83 16.33
C PRO A 361 -14.72 -25.91 17.55
N THR A 362 -14.30 -25.39 18.70
CA THR A 362 -15.12 -25.40 19.94
C THR A 362 -16.02 -24.18 20.09
N LEU A 363 -15.88 -23.19 19.21
CA LEU A 363 -16.56 -21.89 19.30
C LEU A 363 -17.70 -21.72 18.28
N ARG A 364 -17.85 -22.66 17.33
CA ARG A 364 -18.91 -22.60 16.31
C ARG A 364 -20.30 -22.80 16.95
N GLY A 365 -21.30 -22.08 16.45
CA GLY A 365 -22.69 -22.19 16.88
C GLY A 365 -22.96 -21.74 18.32
N LEU A 366 -22.07 -20.94 18.91
CA LEU A 366 -22.28 -20.38 20.24
C LEU A 366 -23.23 -19.17 20.22
N VAL A 367 -23.34 -18.50 19.07
CA VAL A 367 -24.34 -17.47 18.77
C VAL A 367 -25.15 -17.87 17.53
N THR A 368 -26.40 -17.41 17.48
CA THR A 368 -27.25 -17.59 16.29
C THR A 368 -26.82 -16.59 15.21
N PRO A 369 -26.59 -17.02 13.95
CA PRO A 369 -26.36 -16.09 12.85
C PRO A 369 -27.59 -15.18 12.67
N GLU A 370 -27.39 -13.85 12.65
CA GLU A 370 -28.43 -12.87 12.31
C GLU A 370 -28.57 -12.69 10.80
#